data_AF-A0AAU7Z6P6-F1
#
_entry.id   AF-A0AAU7Z6P6-F1
#
_cell.length_a   1.000
_cell.length_b   1.000
_cell.length_c   1.000
_cell.angle_alpha   90.00
_cell.angle_beta   90.00
_cell.angle_gamma   90.00
#
_symmetry.space_group_name_H-M   'P 1'
#
loop_
_entity.id
_entity.type
_entity.pdbx_description
1 polymer ?
#
loop_
_entity_poly.entity_id
_entity_poly.type
_entity_poly.pdbx_seq_one_letter_code
_entity_poly.pdbx_strand_id
1 'polypeptide(L)'
;MKLSGPKTTLVPGHGTIIHEADIAPYRSMILDVQAKVPQMVRDGKSLQDVLAAKLTLPYGAKVPGGLAPLPAGLGTSADRFVGSIYAELKTAH
;
A
#
# COMPACT_ATOMS: atom_id res chain seq x y z
N MET A 1 -4.94 -17.57 -11.93
CA MET A 1 -5.19 -16.12 -11.84
C MET A 1 -5.16 -15.54 -13.23
N LYS A 2 -6.30 -15.07 -13.75
CA LYS A 2 -6.42 -14.47 -15.09
C LYS A 2 -6.36 -12.95 -14.88
N LEU A 3 -5.31 -12.31 -15.40
CA LEU A 3 -5.23 -10.85 -15.48
C LEU A 3 -6.31 -10.40 -16.48
N SER A 4 -7.23 -9.56 -16.03
CA SER A 4 -8.27 -8.95 -16.86
C SER A 4 -7.60 -8.19 -18.01
N GLY A 5 -8.04 -8.45 -19.25
CA GLY A 5 -7.37 -8.00 -20.46
C GLY A 5 -7.35 -6.48 -20.68
N PRO A 6 -6.63 -6.02 -21.73
CA PRO A 6 -6.15 -4.64 -21.94
C PRO A 6 -7.21 -3.58 -22.28
N LYS A 7 -8.47 -3.79 -21.88
CA LYS A 7 -9.61 -2.90 -22.15
C LYS A 7 -10.38 -2.52 -20.88
N THR A 8 -9.78 -2.66 -19.70
CA THR A 8 -10.44 -2.28 -18.45
C THR A 8 -10.08 -0.84 -18.09
N THR A 9 -10.98 0.10 -18.37
CA THR A 9 -10.84 1.48 -17.90
C THR A 9 -11.24 1.53 -16.43
N LEU A 10 -10.24 1.69 -15.54
CA LEU A 10 -10.45 1.94 -14.13
C LEU A 10 -10.66 3.45 -13.93
N VAL A 11 -11.82 3.86 -13.42
CA VAL A 11 -12.12 5.26 -13.06
C VAL A 11 -12.07 5.40 -11.54
N PRO A 12 -11.02 5.97 -10.95
CA PRO A 12 -11.01 6.33 -9.53
C PRO A 12 -11.94 7.51 -9.29
N GLY A 13 -12.62 7.53 -8.14
CA GLY A 13 -13.60 8.57 -7.77
C GLY A 13 -13.06 10.00 -7.66
N HIS A 14 -11.76 10.27 -7.84
CA HIS A 14 -11.21 11.61 -7.96
C HIS A 14 -9.99 11.64 -8.91
N GLY A 15 -10.21 12.13 -10.14
CA GLY A 15 -9.20 12.79 -10.98
C GLY A 15 -8.29 11.90 -11.82
N THR A 16 -8.53 11.96 -13.14
CA THR A 16 -7.67 11.51 -14.26
C THR A 16 -7.87 10.06 -14.70
N ILE A 17 -8.07 9.89 -16.00
CA ILE A 17 -8.09 8.59 -16.69
C ILE A 17 -6.70 7.97 -16.52
N ILE A 18 -6.59 6.99 -15.64
CA ILE A 18 -5.35 6.21 -15.44
C ILE A 18 -5.36 5.03 -16.40
N HIS A 19 -4.24 4.84 -17.10
CA HIS A 19 -4.02 3.68 -17.96
C HIS A 19 -3.59 2.48 -17.11
N GLU A 20 -3.72 1.27 -17.62
CA GLU A 20 -3.34 0.03 -16.90
C GLU A 20 -1.87 0.08 -16.41
N ALA A 21 -0.99 0.71 -17.19
CA ALA A 21 0.41 0.93 -16.84
C ALA A 21 0.60 1.79 -15.57
N ASP A 22 -0.33 2.70 -15.29
CA ASP A 22 -0.31 3.56 -14.10
C ASP A 22 -0.75 2.80 -12.84
N ILE A 23 -1.44 1.67 -12.99
CA ILE A 23 -1.95 0.83 -11.89
C ILE A 23 -0.95 -0.26 -11.50
N ALA A 24 -0.09 -0.70 -12.42
CA ALA A 24 0.91 -1.75 -12.17
C ALA A 24 1.82 -1.46 -10.94
N PRO A 25 2.30 -0.23 -10.71
CA PRO A 25 3.06 0.11 -9.51
C PRO A 25 2.24 0.01 -8.22
N TYR A 26 0.97 0.43 -8.24
CA TYR A 26 0.06 0.31 -7.09
C TYR A 26 -0.18 -1.16 -6.72
N ARG A 27 -0.45 -2.01 -7.73
CA ARG A 27 -0.64 -3.45 -7.53
C ARG A 27 0.61 -4.10 -6.93
N SER A 28 1.79 -3.74 -7.45
CA SER A 28 3.06 -4.28 -6.97
C SER A 28 3.33 -3.89 -5.51
N MET A 29 3.07 -2.63 -5.17
CA MET A 29 3.15 -2.13 -3.79
C MET A 29 2.23 -2.92 -2.85
N ILE A 30 0.97 -3.13 -3.24
CA ILE A 30 0.01 -3.88 -2.41
C ILE A 30 0.49 -5.31 -2.17
N LEU A 31 0.95 -6.01 -3.21
CA LEU A 31 1.44 -7.39 -3.09
C LEU A 31 2.67 -7.48 -2.19
N ASP A 32 3.60 -6.54 -2.31
CA ASP A 32 4.79 -6.47 -1.45
C ASP A 32 4.43 -6.26 0.02
N VAL A 33 3.51 -5.33 0.30
CA VAL A 33 3.04 -5.06 1.67
C VAL A 33 2.30 -6.27 2.22
N GLN A 34 1.41 -6.89 1.43
CA GLN A 34 0.69 -8.11 1.81
C GLN A 34 1.60 -9.30 2.06
N ALA A 35 2.74 -9.41 1.39
CA ALA A 35 3.70 -10.48 1.64
C ALA A 35 4.54 -10.21 2.91
N LYS A 36 5.01 -8.98 3.09
CA LYS A 36 6.01 -8.62 4.11
C LYS A 36 5.39 -8.32 5.47
N VAL A 37 4.26 -7.62 5.54
CA VAL A 37 3.63 -7.26 6.83
C VAL A 37 3.23 -8.50 7.66
N PRO A 38 2.56 -9.52 7.10
CA PRO A 38 2.24 -10.73 7.87
C PRO A 38 3.46 -11.49 8.34
N GLN A 39 4.56 -11.46 7.59
CA GLN A 39 5.82 -12.07 8.03
C GLN A 39 6.37 -11.31 9.25
N MET A 40 6.42 -9.97 9.19
CA MET A 40 6.87 -9.16 10.31
C MET A 40 5.98 -9.31 11.56
N VAL A 41 4.66 -9.42 11.39
CA VAL A 41 3.72 -9.71 12.49
C VAL A 41 4.02 -11.07 13.11
N ARG A 42 4.25 -12.11 12.29
CA ARG A 42 4.64 -13.45 12.76
C ARG A 42 5.98 -13.45 13.49
N ASP A 43 6.92 -12.61 13.06
CA ASP A 43 8.21 -12.39 13.70
C ASP A 43 8.11 -11.54 14.99
N GLY A 44 6.90 -11.18 15.43
CA GLY A 44 6.65 -10.44 16.67
C GLY A 44 7.01 -8.94 16.59
N LYS A 45 7.20 -8.39 15.40
CA LYS A 45 7.52 -6.97 15.20
C LYS A 45 6.35 -6.08 15.61
N SER A 46 6.66 -4.93 16.20
CA SER A 46 5.67 -3.91 16.55
C SER A 46 5.22 -3.11 15.31
N LEU A 47 4.11 -2.38 15.41
CA LEU A 47 3.67 -1.47 14.36
C LEU A 47 4.77 -0.45 13.99
N GLN A 48 5.51 0.06 14.98
CA GLN A 48 6.60 1.01 14.74
C GLN A 48 7.72 0.37 13.93
N ASP A 49 8.09 -0.87 14.21
CA ASP A 49 9.11 -1.61 13.44
C ASP A 49 8.67 -1.85 12.00
N VAL A 50 7.38 -2.16 11.80
CA VAL A 50 6.79 -2.39 10.47
C VAL A 50 6.77 -1.10 9.65
N LEU A 51 6.42 0.03 10.26
CA LEU A 51 6.49 1.34 9.60
C LEU A 51 7.94 1.78 9.33
N ALA A 52 8.85 1.49 10.27
CA ALA A 52 10.28 1.80 10.11
C ALA A 52 10.94 1.03 8.95
N ALA A 53 10.38 -0.12 8.55
CA ALA A 53 10.83 -0.86 7.37
C ALA A 53 10.51 -0.16 6.05
N LYS A 54 9.68 0.89 6.04
CA LYS A 54 9.38 1.76 4.89
C LYS A 54 9.11 0.97 3.60
N LEU A 55 8.26 -0.06 3.70
CA LEU A 55 8.00 -1.04 2.63
C LEU A 55 7.51 -0.42 1.31
N THR A 56 6.93 0.78 1.38
CA THR A 56 6.34 1.51 0.26
C THR A 56 7.31 2.52 -0.38
N LEU A 57 8.47 2.79 0.22
CA LEU A 57 9.45 3.77 -0.26
C LEU A 57 9.87 3.55 -1.73
N PRO A 58 10.11 2.31 -2.21
CA PRO A 58 10.48 2.06 -3.61
C PRO A 58 9.40 2.48 -4.62
N TYR A 59 8.15 2.63 -4.17
CA TYR A 59 7.00 2.96 -5.00
C TYR A 59 6.68 4.46 -5.01
N GLY A 60 7.32 5.27 -4.15
CA GLY A 60 6.96 6.67 -3.94
C GLY A 60 6.90 7.54 -5.19
N ALA A 61 7.84 7.35 -6.13
CA ALA A 61 7.84 8.09 -7.40
C ALA A 61 6.78 7.62 -8.40
N LYS A 62 6.27 6.39 -8.24
CA LYS A 62 5.31 5.75 -9.15
C LYS A 62 3.89 5.69 -8.58
N VAL A 63 3.73 6.01 -7.30
CA VAL A 63 2.48 6.01 -6.55
C VAL A 63 2.31 7.40 -5.93
N PRO A 64 1.95 8.42 -6.73
CA PRO A 64 1.74 9.78 -6.24
C PRO A 64 0.67 9.81 -5.14
N GLY A 65 0.88 10.67 -4.14
CA GLY A 65 0.01 10.78 -2.96
C GLY A 65 0.24 9.73 -1.87
N GLY A 66 0.95 8.63 -2.17
CA GLY A 66 1.27 7.59 -1.19
C GLY A 66 2.17 8.09 -0.07
N LEU A 67 3.24 8.80 -0.41
CA LEU A 67 4.20 9.40 0.54
C LEU A 67 3.82 10.83 0.96
N ALA A 68 2.69 11.35 0.46
CA ALA A 68 2.25 12.68 0.87
C ALA A 68 1.82 12.63 2.34
N PRO A 69 2.25 13.61 3.18
CA PRO A 69 1.85 13.67 4.57
C PRO A 69 0.33 13.90 4.67
N LEU A 70 -0.31 13.17 5.56
CA LEU A 70 -1.69 13.37 5.94
C LEU A 70 -1.82 14.56 6.90
N PRO A 71 -3.00 15.20 6.96
CA PRO A 71 -3.28 16.26 7.93
C PRO A 71 -3.02 15.81 9.37
N ALA A 72 -2.75 16.77 10.25
CA ALA A 72 -2.58 16.54 11.69
C ALA A 72 -1.45 15.57 12.08
N GLY A 73 -0.42 15.41 11.22
CA GLY A 73 0.76 14.59 11.55
C GLY A 73 0.49 13.09 11.58
N LEU A 74 -0.56 12.62 10.91
CA LEU A 74 -0.99 11.22 10.88
C LEU A 74 -0.10 10.31 9.99
N GLY A 75 1.16 10.68 9.77
CA GLY A 75 2.06 10.02 8.83
C GLY A 75 1.64 10.24 7.38
N THR A 76 1.88 9.26 6.52
CA THR A 76 1.52 9.29 5.10
C THR A 76 0.35 8.35 4.79
N SER A 77 -0.27 8.49 3.61
CA SER A 77 -1.28 7.53 3.12
C SER A 77 -0.73 6.11 3.11
N ALA A 78 0.55 5.95 2.76
CA ALA A 78 1.24 4.66 2.77
C ALA A 78 1.42 4.09 4.19
N ASP A 79 1.77 4.93 5.18
CA ASP A 79 1.88 4.49 6.58
C ASP A 79 0.51 4.04 7.11
N ARG A 80 -0.55 4.76 6.75
CA ARG A 80 -1.92 4.35 7.11
C ARG A 80 -2.30 3.01 6.52
N PHE A 81 -2.00 2.78 5.24
CA PHE A 81 -2.28 1.51 4.58
C PHE A 81 -1.54 0.33 5.24
N VAL A 82 -0.25 0.49 5.51
CA VAL A 82 0.56 -0.51 6.22
C VAL A 82 0.02 -0.75 7.62
N GLY A 83 -0.33 0.33 8.34
CA GLY A 83 -0.89 0.25 9.68
C GLY A 83 -2.25 -0.43 9.74
N SER A 84 -3.14 -0.20 8.76
CA SER A 84 -4.44 -0.90 8.71
C SER A 84 -4.28 -2.40 8.53
N ILE A 85 -3.35 -2.85 7.68
CA ILE A 85 -3.09 -4.29 7.48
C ILE A 85 -2.52 -4.90 8.75
N TYR A 86 -1.56 -4.22 9.40
CA TYR A 86 -1.01 -4.68 10.67
C TYR A 86 -2.10 -4.83 11.74
N ALA A 87 -2.98 -3.82 11.88
CA ALA A 87 -4.08 -3.84 12.84
C ALA A 87 -5.05 -4.99 12.55
N GLU A 88 -5.46 -5.17 11.29
CA GLU A 88 -6.35 -6.25 10.87
C GLU A 88 -5.79 -7.62 11.24
N LEU A 89 -4.51 -7.87 10.95
CA LEU A 89 -3.82 -9.11 11.31
C LEU A 89 -3.73 -9.32 12.82
N LYS A 90 -3.59 -8.26 13.61
CA LYS A 90 -3.56 -8.34 15.08
C LYS A 90 -4.95 -8.59 15.69
N THR A 91 -6.01 -8.10 15.06
CA THR A 91 -7.41 -8.33 15.49
C THR A 91 -8.01 -9.63 14.97
N ALA A 92 -7.43 -10.25 13.95
CA ALA A 92 -7.87 -11.56 13.43
C ALA A 92 -7.46 -12.74 14.35
N HIS A 93 -7.09 -12.46 15.60
CA HIS A 93 -6.66 -13.40 16.64
C HIS A 93 -7.66 -13.43 17.79
#